data_AF-A0A1E4IG80-F1
#
_entry.id   AF-A0A1E4IG80-F1
#
_cell.length_a   1.000
_cell.length_b   1.000
_cell.length_c   1.000
_cell.angle_alpha   90.00
_cell.angle_beta   90.00
_cell.angle_gamma   90.00
#
_symmetry.space_group_name_H-M   'P 1'
#
loop_
_entity.id
_entity.type
_entity.pdbx_description
1 polymer ?
#
loop_
_entity_poly.entity_id
_entity_poly.type
_entity_poly.pdbx_seq_one_letter_code
_entity_poly.pdbx_strand_id
1 'polypeptide(L)'
;MKTAWTLGQALLAASLLLAPWCVGAQDLRAQMLLPPELEPVSFSSEVKDSIGTFTSVANTVFKPTGEGPFPATVLMHTCGGLKGPPNAHMKQHARTLLEAGHVVLVIDSFGPRGFDSCATRVPSHSAGIADAYAALALLAAKPFVDKSRIYQTGYSWGAFVSAHLASPQSARLVGADLRFAATVANYGSCAFKQYQLVLSDVDRPLLMLMGGRDGEVSAAPCFPLLEQMKAAGKPVQWHLYPEATHGWDKPGLATKGYAYDAQVTRDATARMLAFFAAHR
;
A
#
# COMPACT_ATOMS: atom_id res chain seq x y z
N MET A 1 71.50 30.76 24.01
CA MET A 1 70.54 31.65 23.33
C MET A 1 69.25 30.86 23.12
N LYS A 2 68.13 31.35 23.70
CA LYS A 2 66.72 31.22 23.25
C LYS A 2 66.17 29.78 23.05
N THR A 3 65.04 29.32 23.59
CA THR A 3 63.90 29.86 24.36
C THR A 3 63.06 28.63 24.78
N ALA A 4 62.14 28.81 25.74
CA ALA A 4 61.12 27.84 26.22
C ALA A 4 60.27 27.22 25.07
N TRP A 5 59.41 26.21 25.27
CA TRP A 5 58.04 26.35 25.79
C TRP A 5 57.46 24.97 26.16
N THR A 6 56.91 24.88 27.37
CA THR A 6 55.91 23.89 27.83
C THR A 6 54.51 24.25 27.32
N LEU A 7 53.66 23.26 27.03
CA LEU A 7 52.16 23.22 27.09
C LEU A 7 51.75 21.95 26.31
N GLY A 8 50.92 21.02 26.78
CA GLY A 8 49.66 21.17 27.50
C GLY A 8 48.52 20.67 26.61
N GLN A 9 48.08 19.42 26.84
CA GLN A 9 46.75 18.81 26.56
C GLN A 9 46.06 19.00 25.20
N ALA A 10 45.67 17.88 24.57
CA ALA A 10 44.31 17.70 24.01
C ALA A 10 44.02 16.22 23.74
N LEU A 11 43.31 15.57 24.67
CA LEU A 11 42.60 14.32 24.38
C LEU A 11 41.43 14.67 23.46
N LEU A 12 41.52 14.30 22.18
CA LEU A 12 40.41 14.34 21.25
C LEU A 12 39.41 13.24 21.63
N ALA A 13 38.44 13.58 22.47
CA ALA A 13 37.21 12.82 22.56
C ALA A 13 36.46 12.98 21.23
N ALA A 14 36.51 11.94 20.39
CA ALA A 14 35.67 11.85 19.21
C ALA A 14 34.22 11.66 19.66
N SER A 15 33.52 12.79 19.88
CA SER A 15 32.07 12.80 19.99
C SER A 15 31.50 12.39 18.64
N LEU A 16 31.10 11.12 18.51
CA LEU A 16 30.18 10.65 17.48
C LEU A 16 28.86 11.40 17.68
N LEU A 17 28.74 12.53 17.00
CA LEU A 17 27.46 13.18 16.78
C LEU A 17 26.63 12.22 15.91
N LEU A 18 25.82 11.39 16.57
CA LEU A 18 24.61 10.86 15.94
C LEU A 18 23.80 12.07 15.51
N ALA A 19 23.95 12.48 14.25
CA ALA A 19 23.03 13.43 13.66
C ALA A 19 21.64 12.82 13.84
N PRO A 20 20.73 13.43 14.61
CA PRO A 20 19.36 12.99 14.60
C PRO A 20 18.95 13.11 13.15
N TRP A 21 18.47 12.02 12.56
CA TRP A 21 17.63 12.16 11.38
C TRP A 21 16.54 13.11 11.86
N CYS A 22 16.61 14.37 11.44
CA CYS A 22 15.55 15.32 11.72
C CYS A 22 14.30 14.60 11.27
N VAL A 23 13.46 14.26 12.22
CA VAL A 23 12.06 13.89 12.00
C VAL A 23 11.39 15.18 11.53
N GLY A 24 11.83 15.68 10.38
CA GLY A 24 11.17 16.76 9.67
C GLY A 24 9.76 16.28 9.44
N ALA A 25 8.79 17.15 9.70
CA ALA A 25 7.39 16.85 9.52
C ALA A 25 7.20 16.11 8.18
N GLN A 26 6.79 14.84 8.26
CA GLN A 26 6.52 14.02 7.09
C GLN A 26 5.17 14.44 6.51
N ASP A 27 5.13 15.64 5.94
CA ASP A 27 3.94 16.23 5.35
C ASP A 27 3.64 15.52 4.03
N LEU A 28 2.61 14.70 4.03
CA LEU A 28 2.11 13.98 2.87
C LEU A 28 1.74 14.94 1.74
N ARG A 29 1.16 16.11 2.06
CA ARG A 29 0.75 17.08 1.04
C ARG A 29 1.97 17.68 0.35
N ALA A 30 3.04 17.95 1.09
CA ALA A 30 4.29 18.46 0.53
C ALA A 30 4.99 17.44 -0.40
N GLN A 31 4.71 16.14 -0.26
CA GLN A 31 5.22 15.10 -1.14
C GLN A 31 4.46 14.97 -2.46
N MET A 32 3.24 15.53 -2.56
CA MET A 32 2.43 15.38 -3.77
C MET A 32 2.88 16.34 -4.87
N LEU A 33 2.78 15.89 -6.13
CA LEU A 33 2.91 16.78 -7.28
C LEU A 33 1.88 17.92 -7.17
N LEU A 34 2.27 19.13 -7.55
CA LEU A 34 1.42 20.32 -7.46
C LEU A 34 0.90 20.74 -8.86
N PRO A 35 -0.41 20.99 -9.00
CA PRO A 35 -1.47 20.75 -8.01
C PRO A 35 -1.71 19.24 -7.81
N PRO A 36 -2.14 18.80 -6.61
CA PRO A 36 -2.47 17.40 -6.40
C PRO A 36 -3.68 17.02 -7.24
N GLU A 37 -3.59 15.88 -7.92
CA GLU A 37 -4.71 15.28 -8.65
C GLU A 37 -5.61 14.58 -7.63
N LEU A 38 -6.77 15.17 -7.31
CA LEU A 38 -7.68 14.69 -6.26
C LEU A 38 -9.06 14.30 -6.80
N GLU A 39 -9.30 14.43 -8.10
CA GLU A 39 -10.52 13.94 -8.75
C GLU A 39 -10.50 12.41 -8.80
N PRO A 40 -11.40 11.72 -8.07
CA PRO A 40 -11.42 10.26 -8.05
C PRO A 40 -12.01 9.70 -9.35
N VAL A 41 -11.71 8.44 -9.66
CA VAL A 41 -12.41 7.71 -10.72
C VAL A 41 -13.86 7.45 -10.34
N SER A 42 -14.71 7.37 -11.36
CA SER A 42 -16.09 6.93 -11.19
C SER A 42 -16.18 5.41 -11.04
N PHE A 43 -17.09 4.97 -10.17
CA PHE A 43 -17.41 3.56 -9.97
C PHE A 43 -18.73 3.20 -10.63
N SER A 44 -18.82 1.94 -11.09
CA SER A 44 -20.07 1.38 -11.57
C SER A 44 -21.13 1.37 -10.46
N SER A 45 -22.38 1.66 -10.82
CA SER A 45 -23.53 1.45 -9.93
C SER A 45 -23.89 -0.03 -9.79
N GLU A 46 -23.41 -0.88 -10.71
CA GLU A 46 -23.66 -2.32 -10.69
C GLU A 46 -22.98 -3.01 -9.51
N VAL A 47 -23.69 -3.97 -8.92
CA VAL A 47 -23.16 -4.92 -7.95
C VAL A 47 -23.29 -6.31 -8.56
N LYS A 48 -22.19 -7.06 -8.60
CA LYS A 48 -22.14 -8.42 -9.17
C LYS A 48 -21.90 -9.43 -8.06
N ASP A 49 -22.37 -10.66 -8.22
CA ASP A 49 -22.21 -11.73 -7.25
C ASP A 49 -21.04 -12.68 -7.56
N SER A 50 -20.46 -12.54 -8.75
CA SER A 50 -19.48 -13.49 -9.28
C SER A 50 -18.48 -12.81 -10.23
N ILE A 51 -17.27 -13.37 -10.29
CA ILE A 51 -16.18 -12.91 -11.15
C ILE A 51 -15.83 -14.02 -12.15
N GLY A 52 -16.52 -14.05 -13.29
CA GLY A 52 -16.25 -14.98 -14.38
C GLY A 52 -15.01 -14.62 -15.22
N THR A 53 -14.68 -15.48 -16.18
CA THR A 53 -13.52 -15.27 -17.09
C THR A 53 -13.65 -13.97 -17.88
N PHE A 54 -14.84 -13.68 -18.41
CA PHE A 54 -15.12 -12.48 -19.21
C PHE A 54 -15.59 -11.29 -18.38
N THR A 55 -15.73 -11.44 -17.06
CA THR A 55 -16.15 -10.34 -16.19
C THR A 55 -15.03 -9.31 -16.07
N SER A 56 -15.32 -8.06 -16.43
CA SER A 56 -14.47 -6.93 -16.05
C SER A 56 -14.60 -6.67 -14.56
N VAL A 57 -13.46 -6.51 -13.88
CA VAL A 57 -13.42 -6.16 -12.45
C VAL A 57 -13.26 -4.65 -12.22
N ALA A 58 -12.88 -3.91 -13.25
CA ALA A 58 -12.56 -2.49 -13.16
C ALA A 58 -13.72 -1.69 -12.57
N ASN A 59 -13.44 -0.95 -11.49
CA ASN A 59 -14.34 -0.02 -10.83
C ASN A 59 -15.72 -0.61 -10.48
N THR A 60 -15.78 -1.91 -10.19
CA THR A 60 -17.02 -2.67 -9.96
C THR A 60 -17.03 -3.29 -8.56
N VAL A 61 -18.21 -3.32 -7.93
CA VAL A 61 -18.43 -3.97 -6.64
C VAL A 61 -18.87 -5.41 -6.85
N PHE A 62 -18.24 -6.33 -6.12
CA PHE A 62 -18.60 -7.74 -6.05
C PHE A 62 -19.05 -8.10 -4.63
N LYS A 63 -20.19 -8.77 -4.50
CA LYS A 63 -20.83 -9.10 -3.21
C LYS A 63 -20.95 -10.62 -3.05
N PRO A 64 -20.57 -11.20 -1.90
CA PRO A 64 -20.85 -12.61 -1.60
C PRO A 64 -22.36 -12.89 -1.54
N THR A 65 -22.74 -14.16 -1.68
CA THR A 65 -24.12 -14.61 -1.46
C THR A 65 -24.56 -14.34 -0.01
N GLY A 66 -25.80 -13.87 0.16
CA GLY A 66 -26.42 -13.60 1.46
C GLY A 66 -26.71 -12.12 1.70
N GLU A 67 -27.31 -11.82 2.86
CA GLU A 67 -27.79 -10.47 3.19
C GLU A 67 -26.70 -9.57 3.78
N GLY A 68 -25.68 -10.14 4.45
CA GLY A 68 -24.64 -9.40 5.16
C GLY A 68 -25.01 -9.10 6.63
N PRO A 69 -24.39 -8.09 7.28
CA PRO A 69 -23.36 -7.21 6.73
C PRO A 69 -22.00 -7.91 6.60
N PHE A 70 -21.37 -7.76 5.43
CA PHE A 70 -20.08 -8.36 5.11
C PHE A 70 -18.92 -7.42 5.46
N PRO A 71 -17.73 -7.92 5.82
CA PRO A 71 -16.51 -7.13 5.68
C PRO A 71 -16.32 -6.76 4.20
N ALA A 72 -15.61 -5.67 3.92
CA ALA A 72 -15.32 -5.26 2.56
C ALA A 72 -13.83 -4.95 2.36
N THR A 73 -13.35 -5.13 1.13
CA THR A 73 -11.96 -4.85 0.75
C THR A 73 -11.91 -4.05 -0.54
N VAL A 74 -11.24 -2.90 -0.46
CA VAL A 74 -10.82 -2.12 -1.63
C VAL A 74 -9.48 -2.67 -2.13
N LEU A 75 -9.45 -3.12 -3.38
CA LEU A 75 -8.30 -3.73 -4.04
C LEU A 75 -7.70 -2.78 -5.08
N MET A 76 -6.43 -2.40 -4.89
CA MET A 76 -5.70 -1.53 -5.82
C MET A 76 -4.64 -2.28 -6.63
N HIS A 77 -4.63 -2.02 -7.93
CA HIS A 77 -3.75 -2.69 -8.88
C HIS A 77 -2.29 -2.22 -8.83
N THR A 78 -1.45 -2.98 -9.51
CA THR A 78 -0.03 -2.67 -9.68
C THR A 78 0.23 -1.57 -10.71
N CYS A 79 1.49 -1.17 -10.90
CA CYS A 79 1.86 -0.26 -11.97
C CYS A 79 1.49 -0.73 -13.40
N GLY A 80 1.15 -2.01 -13.56
CA GLY A 80 0.70 -2.57 -14.84
C GLY A 80 -0.77 -2.28 -15.19
N GLY A 81 -1.57 -1.70 -14.29
CA GLY A 81 -3.01 -1.52 -14.49
C GLY A 81 -3.79 -2.83 -14.38
N LEU A 82 -5.01 -2.87 -14.94
CA LEU A 82 -5.89 -4.05 -14.94
C LEU A 82 -6.01 -4.77 -16.29
N LYS A 83 -5.55 -4.16 -17.38
CA LYS A 83 -5.76 -4.70 -18.73
C LYS A 83 -4.71 -5.76 -19.08
N GLY A 84 -5.19 -6.84 -19.72
CA GLY A 84 -4.38 -7.88 -20.36
C GLY A 84 -3.50 -8.72 -19.42
N PRO A 85 -2.93 -9.84 -19.89
CA PRO A 85 -1.77 -10.45 -19.24
C PRO A 85 -0.60 -9.45 -19.20
N PRO A 86 0.16 -9.36 -18.10
CA PRO A 86 0.17 -10.25 -16.93
C PRO A 86 -0.78 -9.80 -15.79
N ASN A 87 -1.64 -8.81 -15.99
CA ASN A 87 -2.47 -8.20 -14.94
C ASN A 87 -3.70 -9.01 -14.52
N ALA A 88 -3.94 -10.16 -15.16
CA ALA A 88 -5.02 -11.08 -14.81
C ALA A 88 -4.96 -11.56 -13.33
N HIS A 89 -3.79 -11.53 -12.68
CA HIS A 89 -3.63 -11.86 -11.25
C HIS A 89 -4.52 -10.98 -10.35
N MET A 90 -4.77 -9.71 -10.70
CA MET A 90 -5.65 -8.84 -9.92
C MET A 90 -7.09 -9.36 -9.84
N LYS A 91 -7.58 -9.97 -10.93
CA LYS A 91 -8.89 -10.63 -10.96
C LYS A 91 -8.90 -11.86 -10.04
N GLN A 92 -7.80 -12.59 -9.98
CA GLN A 92 -7.68 -13.76 -9.09
C GLN A 92 -7.70 -13.33 -7.61
N HIS A 93 -7.00 -12.25 -7.25
CA HIS A 93 -7.07 -11.69 -5.89
C HIS A 93 -8.48 -11.24 -5.52
N ALA A 94 -9.19 -10.60 -6.45
CA ALA A 94 -10.58 -10.22 -6.23
C ALA A 94 -11.50 -11.44 -5.99
N ARG A 95 -11.31 -12.52 -6.74
CA ARG A 95 -12.02 -13.80 -6.51
C ARG A 95 -11.72 -14.37 -5.14
N THR A 96 -10.45 -14.46 -4.76
CA THR A 96 -10.06 -15.02 -3.47
C THR A 96 -10.61 -14.21 -2.29
N LEU A 97 -10.65 -12.88 -2.39
CA LEU A 97 -11.30 -12.04 -1.38
C LEU A 97 -12.82 -12.27 -1.33
N LEU A 98 -13.47 -12.37 -2.49
CA LEU A 98 -14.91 -12.65 -2.59
C LEU A 98 -15.26 -14.02 -1.98
N GLU A 99 -14.48 -15.05 -2.30
CA GLU A 99 -14.59 -16.41 -1.76
C GLU A 99 -14.32 -16.46 -0.24
N ALA A 100 -13.48 -15.55 0.27
CA ALA A 100 -13.26 -15.36 1.70
C ALA A 100 -14.40 -14.59 2.40
N GLY A 101 -15.49 -14.25 1.70
CA GLY A 101 -16.67 -13.60 2.26
C GLY A 101 -16.59 -12.08 2.36
N HIS A 102 -15.65 -11.46 1.63
CA HIS A 102 -15.57 -10.00 1.55
C HIS A 102 -16.40 -9.47 0.37
N VAL A 103 -17.05 -8.32 0.58
CA VAL A 103 -17.42 -7.45 -0.55
C VAL A 103 -16.15 -6.85 -1.13
N VAL A 104 -15.95 -6.92 -2.45
CA VAL A 104 -14.71 -6.49 -3.09
C VAL A 104 -15.01 -5.35 -4.06
N LEU A 105 -14.24 -4.26 -3.98
CA LEU A 105 -14.21 -3.22 -5.01
C LEU A 105 -12.80 -3.17 -5.60
N VAL A 106 -12.67 -3.46 -6.89
CA VAL A 106 -11.38 -3.36 -7.59
C VAL A 106 -11.30 -2.01 -8.27
N ILE A 107 -10.32 -1.20 -7.90
CA ILE A 107 -10.12 0.14 -8.47
C ILE A 107 -9.29 0.00 -9.75
N ASP A 108 -9.78 0.58 -10.85
CA ASP A 108 -9.00 0.95 -12.03
C ASP A 108 -8.69 2.45 -11.98
N SER A 109 -7.51 2.79 -11.47
CA SER A 109 -7.06 4.17 -11.36
C SER A 109 -6.52 4.72 -12.68
N PHE A 110 -6.32 3.88 -13.71
CA PHE A 110 -5.63 4.28 -14.93
C PHE A 110 -6.59 4.42 -16.11
N GLY A 111 -7.43 3.42 -16.36
CA GLY A 111 -8.30 3.35 -17.54
C GLY A 111 -9.17 4.61 -17.74
N PRO A 112 -9.93 5.07 -16.73
CA PRO A 112 -10.73 6.30 -16.82
C PRO A 112 -9.92 7.57 -17.09
N ARG A 113 -8.61 7.54 -16.80
CA ARG A 113 -7.69 8.66 -17.02
C ARG A 113 -6.92 8.55 -18.35
N GLY A 114 -7.28 7.59 -19.20
CA GLY A 114 -6.79 7.47 -20.58
C GLY A 114 -5.42 6.82 -20.74
N PHE A 115 -4.93 6.10 -19.73
CA PHE A 115 -3.68 5.34 -19.82
C PHE A 115 -3.82 3.96 -19.18
N ASP A 116 -2.87 3.06 -19.47
CA ASP A 116 -2.98 1.65 -19.07
C ASP A 116 -1.88 1.19 -18.10
N SER A 117 -0.78 1.95 -17.97
CA SER A 117 0.30 1.60 -17.05
C SER A 117 1.18 2.79 -16.68
N CYS A 118 2.03 2.59 -15.67
CA CYS A 118 3.05 3.56 -15.24
C CYS A 118 4.07 3.91 -16.32
N ALA A 119 4.23 3.08 -17.37
CA ALA A 119 5.13 3.38 -18.48
C ALA A 119 4.60 4.52 -19.37
N THR A 120 3.27 4.67 -19.43
CA THR A 120 2.62 5.74 -20.20
C THR A 120 2.60 7.05 -19.40
N ARG A 121 2.30 6.96 -18.10
CA ARG A 121 2.21 8.12 -17.22
C ARG A 121 2.56 7.71 -15.80
N VAL A 122 3.45 8.47 -15.15
CA VAL A 122 3.77 8.27 -13.73
C VAL A 122 2.50 8.50 -12.93
N PRO A 123 2.05 7.51 -12.12
CA PRO A 123 0.79 7.60 -11.43
C PRO A 123 0.87 8.59 -10.27
N SER A 124 -0.15 9.42 -10.12
CA SER A 124 -0.26 10.31 -8.99
C SER A 124 -0.64 9.54 -7.72
N HIS A 125 0.17 9.67 -6.65
CA HIS A 125 -0.16 9.09 -5.35
C HIS A 125 -1.41 9.76 -4.76
N SER A 126 -1.59 11.07 -4.96
CA SER A 126 -2.78 11.78 -4.50
C SER A 126 -4.04 11.28 -5.21
N ALA A 127 -3.94 10.93 -6.50
CA ALA A 127 -5.06 10.37 -7.26
C ALA A 127 -5.44 8.99 -6.73
N GLY A 128 -4.43 8.14 -6.46
CA GLY A 128 -4.67 6.83 -5.85
C GLY A 128 -5.30 6.93 -4.45
N ILE A 129 -4.88 7.91 -3.63
CA ILE A 129 -5.48 8.18 -2.32
C ILE A 129 -6.95 8.62 -2.49
N ALA A 130 -7.23 9.54 -3.41
CA ALA A 130 -8.60 9.99 -3.70
C ALA A 130 -9.49 8.83 -4.17
N ASP A 131 -9.01 8.00 -5.09
CA ASP A 131 -9.72 6.82 -5.58
C ASP A 131 -10.05 5.86 -4.43
N ALA A 132 -9.08 5.59 -3.53
CA ALA A 132 -9.28 4.71 -2.39
C ALA A 132 -10.34 5.23 -1.41
N TYR A 133 -10.31 6.52 -1.07
CA TYR A 133 -11.32 7.11 -0.18
C TYR A 133 -12.70 7.22 -0.83
N ALA A 134 -12.78 7.46 -2.13
CA ALA A 134 -14.05 7.41 -2.86
C ALA A 134 -14.65 5.98 -2.86
N ALA A 135 -13.80 4.95 -3.05
CA ALA A 135 -14.21 3.56 -2.93
C ALA A 135 -14.67 3.19 -1.51
N LEU A 136 -13.95 3.68 -0.48
CA LEU A 136 -14.34 3.52 0.92
C LEU A 136 -15.73 4.10 1.19
N ALA A 137 -15.97 5.34 0.76
CA ALA A 137 -17.26 6.01 0.94
C ALA A 137 -18.40 5.27 0.22
N LEU A 138 -18.15 4.81 -1.01
CA LEU A 138 -19.13 4.04 -1.78
C LEU A 138 -19.49 2.72 -1.09
N LEU A 139 -18.50 1.96 -0.62
CA LEU A 139 -18.72 0.70 0.09
C LEU A 139 -19.42 0.92 1.42
N ALA A 140 -19.02 1.94 2.17
CA ALA A 140 -19.66 2.29 3.43
C ALA A 140 -21.15 2.61 3.24
N ALA A 141 -21.54 3.22 2.12
CA ALA A 141 -22.95 3.53 1.83
C ALA A 141 -23.81 2.29 1.49
N LYS A 142 -23.22 1.10 1.28
CA LYS A 142 -24.00 -0.11 0.94
C LYS A 142 -24.61 -0.75 2.19
N PRO A 143 -25.91 -1.08 2.19
CA PRO A 143 -26.59 -1.64 3.37
C PRO A 143 -26.09 -3.04 3.77
N PHE A 144 -25.48 -3.77 2.84
CA PHE A 144 -24.90 -5.10 3.07
C PHE A 144 -23.42 -5.06 3.47
N VAL A 145 -22.82 -3.87 3.65
CA VAL A 145 -21.42 -3.72 4.09
C VAL A 145 -21.38 -3.29 5.55
N ASP A 146 -20.54 -3.96 6.33
CA ASP A 146 -20.18 -3.52 7.67
C ASP A 146 -19.19 -2.35 7.58
N LYS A 147 -19.69 -1.14 7.86
CA LYS A 147 -18.89 0.10 7.79
C LYS A 147 -17.66 0.10 8.70
N SER A 148 -17.64 -0.71 9.76
CA SER A 148 -16.49 -0.83 10.66
C SER A 148 -15.39 -1.75 10.10
N ARG A 149 -15.72 -2.64 9.16
CA ARG A 149 -14.82 -3.66 8.60
C ARG A 149 -14.55 -3.44 7.12
N ILE A 150 -14.17 -2.22 6.75
CA ILE A 150 -13.70 -1.90 5.39
C ILE A 150 -12.19 -1.79 5.39
N TYR A 151 -11.56 -2.68 4.64
CA TYR A 151 -10.12 -2.82 4.54
C TYR A 151 -9.61 -2.36 3.18
N GLN A 152 -8.31 -2.12 3.08
CA GLN A 152 -7.64 -1.85 1.82
C GLN A 152 -6.45 -2.76 1.62
N THR A 153 -6.27 -3.26 0.40
CA THR A 153 -5.05 -3.94 0.00
C THR A 153 -4.60 -3.44 -1.37
N GLY A 154 -3.30 -3.24 -1.49
CA GLY A 154 -2.67 -2.79 -2.70
C GLY A 154 -1.40 -3.56 -2.99
N TYR A 155 -1.03 -3.54 -4.26
CA TYR A 155 0.08 -4.30 -4.80
C TYR A 155 1.01 -3.35 -5.57
N SER A 156 2.32 -3.35 -5.30
CA SER A 156 3.32 -2.49 -5.96
C SER A 156 2.94 -1.00 -5.82
N TRP A 157 2.62 -0.28 -6.91
CA TRP A 157 2.07 1.07 -6.81
C TRP A 157 0.85 1.18 -5.89
N GLY A 158 -0.09 0.23 -5.97
CA GLY A 158 -1.23 0.19 -5.04
C GLY A 158 -0.79 0.03 -3.58
N ALA A 159 0.34 -0.64 -3.33
CA ALA A 159 0.92 -0.82 -1.99
C ALA A 159 1.53 0.48 -1.45
N PHE A 160 1.99 1.39 -2.32
CA PHE A 160 2.43 2.73 -1.93
C PHE A 160 1.25 3.54 -1.40
N VAL A 161 0.10 3.44 -2.08
CA VAL A 161 -1.16 4.03 -1.60
C VAL A 161 -1.57 3.38 -0.28
N SER A 162 -1.51 2.05 -0.15
CA SER A 162 -1.80 1.32 1.10
C SER A 162 -1.00 1.83 2.30
N ALA A 163 0.29 2.11 2.12
CA ALA A 163 1.15 2.65 3.16
C ALA A 163 0.71 4.07 3.59
N HIS A 164 0.41 4.95 2.62
CA HIS A 164 -0.08 6.30 2.93
C HIS A 164 -1.43 6.30 3.66
N LEU A 165 -2.33 5.38 3.32
CA LEU A 165 -3.67 5.30 3.91
C LEU A 165 -3.68 5.01 5.42
N ALA A 166 -2.60 4.41 5.94
CA ALA A 166 -2.45 4.16 7.37
C ALA A 166 -2.19 5.44 8.21
N SER A 167 -1.80 6.55 7.57
CA SER A 167 -1.65 7.85 8.18
C SER A 167 -2.95 8.67 8.12
N PRO A 168 -3.29 9.46 9.17
CA PRO A 168 -4.44 10.35 9.15
C PRO A 168 -4.28 11.50 8.14
N GLN A 169 -3.05 11.78 7.66
CA GLN A 169 -2.81 12.77 6.62
C GLN A 169 -3.51 12.42 5.30
N SER A 170 -3.63 11.14 4.98
CA SER A 170 -4.30 10.70 3.75
C SER A 170 -5.78 11.08 3.74
N ALA A 171 -6.47 10.95 4.88
CA ALA A 171 -7.86 11.36 5.03
C ALA A 171 -8.00 12.88 4.94
N ARG A 172 -7.12 13.62 5.63
CA ARG A 172 -7.07 15.09 5.57
C ARG A 172 -6.81 15.61 4.17
N LEU A 173 -5.98 14.92 3.38
CA LEU A 173 -5.64 15.32 2.02
C LEU A 173 -6.88 15.40 1.11
N VAL A 174 -7.86 14.52 1.33
CA VAL A 174 -9.08 14.40 0.51
C VAL A 174 -10.35 14.85 1.25
N GLY A 175 -10.23 15.35 2.48
CA GLY A 175 -11.38 15.76 3.30
C GLY A 175 -12.30 14.61 3.72
N ALA A 176 -11.76 13.40 3.91
CA ALA A 176 -12.54 12.23 4.30
C ALA A 176 -12.71 12.11 5.82
N ASP A 177 -13.94 11.83 6.27
CA ASP A 177 -14.25 11.54 7.68
C ASP A 177 -14.02 10.06 8.03
N LEU A 178 -14.27 9.16 7.07
CA LEU A 178 -14.08 7.72 7.22
C LEU A 178 -12.65 7.32 6.88
N ARG A 179 -12.14 6.29 7.56
CA ARG A 179 -10.82 5.69 7.30
C ARG A 179 -10.91 4.18 7.30
N PHE A 180 -10.02 3.53 6.56
CA PHE A 180 -9.93 2.07 6.52
C PHE A 180 -9.63 1.49 7.90
N ALA A 181 -10.24 0.35 8.21
CA ALA A 181 -10.01 -0.38 9.47
C ALA A 181 -8.57 -0.91 9.55
N ALA A 182 -8.04 -1.39 8.43
CA ALA A 182 -6.66 -1.82 8.27
C ALA A 182 -6.24 -1.77 6.80
N THR A 183 -4.94 -1.61 6.54
CA THR A 183 -4.36 -1.61 5.19
C THR A 183 -3.22 -2.61 5.04
N VAL A 184 -3.10 -3.22 3.85
CA VAL A 184 -2.07 -4.21 3.53
C VAL A 184 -1.33 -3.79 2.26
N ALA A 185 -0.01 -3.69 2.36
CA ALA A 185 0.89 -3.31 1.27
C ALA A 185 1.69 -4.54 0.80
N ASN A 186 1.35 -5.08 -0.37
CA ASN A 186 2.04 -6.22 -0.97
C ASN A 186 3.17 -5.76 -1.91
N TYR A 187 4.37 -6.29 -1.70
CA TYR A 187 5.62 -5.92 -2.38
C TYR A 187 5.78 -4.39 -2.46
N GLY A 188 5.48 -3.74 -1.34
CA GLY A 188 5.69 -2.30 -1.14
C GLY A 188 7.01 -2.00 -0.44
N SER A 189 7.27 -0.72 -0.20
CA SER A 189 8.39 -0.25 0.61
C SER A 189 7.95 0.94 1.47
N CYS A 190 8.80 1.35 2.41
CA CYS A 190 8.54 2.47 3.30
C CYS A 190 9.00 3.80 2.70
N ALA A 191 9.85 3.75 1.67
CA ALA A 191 10.20 4.88 0.84
C ALA A 191 10.46 4.41 -0.60
N PHE A 192 10.18 5.28 -1.57
CA PHE A 192 10.47 5.00 -2.98
C PHE A 192 10.83 6.29 -3.70
N LYS A 193 12.05 6.35 -4.27
CA LYS A 193 12.63 7.57 -4.84
C LYS A 193 12.55 8.72 -3.82
N GLN A 194 11.90 9.84 -4.17
CA GLN A 194 11.71 10.98 -3.28
C GLN A 194 10.55 10.83 -2.28
N TYR A 195 9.72 9.78 -2.40
CA TYR A 195 8.53 9.62 -1.58
C TYR A 195 8.82 8.85 -0.30
N GLN A 196 8.39 9.40 0.83
CA GLN A 196 8.26 8.71 2.11
C GLN A 196 6.86 8.09 2.17
N LEU A 197 6.76 6.77 2.02
CA LEU A 197 5.50 6.06 1.87
C LEU A 197 4.85 5.73 3.22
N VAL A 198 5.64 5.23 4.16
CA VAL A 198 5.19 4.99 5.54
C VAL A 198 5.52 6.22 6.37
N LEU A 199 4.47 6.87 6.91
CA LEU A 199 4.62 8.05 7.76
C LEU A 199 4.65 7.64 9.24
N SER A 200 5.36 8.41 10.06
CA SER A 200 5.56 8.21 11.49
C SER A 200 4.28 8.46 12.29
N ASP A 201 3.33 9.22 11.74
CA ASP A 201 2.02 9.45 12.33
C ASP A 201 0.99 8.36 12.00
N VAL A 202 1.41 7.22 11.42
CA VAL A 202 0.56 6.03 11.27
C VAL A 202 -0.15 5.71 12.58
N ASP A 203 -1.46 5.57 12.49
CA ASP A 203 -2.38 5.32 13.60
C ASP A 203 -3.43 4.25 13.24
N ARG A 204 -3.47 3.80 11.97
CA ARG A 204 -4.27 2.65 11.53
C ARG A 204 -3.39 1.42 11.32
N PRO A 205 -3.89 0.21 11.62
CA PRO A 205 -3.19 -1.03 11.35
C PRO A 205 -2.66 -1.13 9.92
N LEU A 206 -1.34 -1.30 9.79
CA LEU A 206 -0.63 -1.46 8.52
C LEU A 206 0.16 -2.77 8.54
N LEU A 207 -0.06 -3.62 7.53
CA LEU A 207 0.78 -4.79 7.27
C LEU A 207 1.61 -4.58 5.99
N MET A 208 2.94 -4.63 6.14
CA MET A 208 3.88 -4.62 5.02
C MET A 208 4.33 -6.04 4.67
N LEU A 209 3.97 -6.53 3.49
CA LEU A 209 4.46 -7.80 2.94
C LEU A 209 5.50 -7.48 1.88
N MET A 210 6.76 -7.91 2.08
CA MET A 210 7.91 -7.45 1.29
C MET A 210 8.73 -8.62 0.75
N GLY A 211 9.38 -8.42 -0.42
CA GLY A 211 10.32 -9.38 -1.00
C GLY A 211 11.77 -9.00 -0.67
N GLY A 212 12.57 -9.98 -0.22
CA GLY A 212 13.99 -9.78 0.10
C GLY A 212 14.87 -9.66 -1.14
N ARG A 213 14.44 -10.20 -2.28
CA ARG A 213 15.10 -10.09 -3.59
C ARG A 213 14.37 -9.14 -4.53
N ASP A 214 13.57 -8.23 -3.98
CA ASP A 214 12.87 -7.22 -4.75
C ASP A 214 13.84 -6.15 -5.27
N GLY A 215 14.21 -6.27 -6.55
CA GLY A 215 15.10 -5.34 -7.24
C GLY A 215 14.41 -4.07 -7.76
N GLU A 216 13.08 -3.97 -7.68
CA GLU A 216 12.32 -2.79 -8.13
C GLU A 216 11.93 -1.90 -6.95
N VAL A 217 11.42 -2.51 -5.88
CA VAL A 217 10.90 -1.88 -4.67
C VAL A 217 11.62 -2.49 -3.48
N SER A 218 12.84 -2.02 -3.22
CA SER A 218 13.67 -2.55 -2.13
C SER A 218 12.97 -2.40 -0.78
N ALA A 219 13.00 -3.46 0.03
CA ALA A 219 12.53 -3.45 1.42
C ALA A 219 13.50 -2.70 2.37
N ALA A 220 14.75 -2.45 1.95
CA ALA A 220 15.78 -1.89 2.82
C ALA A 220 15.36 -0.57 3.51
N PRO A 221 14.68 0.40 2.84
CA PRO A 221 14.24 1.64 3.49
C PRO A 221 13.21 1.45 4.61
N CYS A 222 12.58 0.28 4.72
CA CYS A 222 11.69 -0.02 5.85
C CYS A 222 12.43 -0.28 7.15
N PHE A 223 13.70 -0.62 7.09
CA PHE A 223 14.51 -0.90 8.27
C PHE A 223 15.55 0.22 8.43
N PRO A 224 15.70 0.81 9.63
CA PRO A 224 15.11 0.42 10.92
C PRO A 224 13.72 1.04 11.23
N LEU A 225 13.11 1.79 10.31
CA LEU A 225 11.88 2.55 10.57
C LEU A 225 10.74 1.72 11.19
N LEU A 226 10.40 0.57 10.62
CA LEU A 226 9.30 -0.27 11.11
C LEU A 226 9.58 -0.84 12.51
N GLU A 227 10.85 -1.12 12.82
CA GLU A 227 11.26 -1.58 14.15
C GLU A 227 11.07 -0.48 15.19
N GLN A 228 11.49 0.75 14.87
CA GLN A 228 11.30 1.91 15.72
C GLN A 228 9.81 2.22 15.94
N MET A 229 9.01 2.17 14.87
CA MET A 229 7.56 2.38 14.97
C MET A 229 6.89 1.32 15.85
N LYS A 230 7.22 0.04 15.67
CA LYS A 230 6.71 -1.04 16.52
C LYS A 230 7.13 -0.88 17.98
N ALA A 231 8.40 -0.51 18.24
CA ALA A 231 8.89 -0.23 19.58
C ALA A 231 8.16 0.97 20.23
N ALA A 232 7.74 1.94 19.42
CA ALA A 232 6.91 3.07 19.84
C ALA A 232 5.40 2.75 19.94
N GLY A 233 5.00 1.47 19.83
CA GLY A 233 3.61 1.04 19.95
C GLY A 233 2.72 1.40 18.75
N LYS A 234 3.31 1.79 17.60
CA LYS A 234 2.54 2.03 16.38
C LYS A 234 1.98 0.70 15.84
N PRO A 235 0.78 0.70 15.22
CA PRO A 235 0.11 -0.51 14.76
C PRO A 235 0.68 -1.00 13.41
N VAL A 236 2.01 -1.18 13.35
CA VAL A 236 2.71 -1.70 12.16
C VAL A 236 3.08 -3.16 12.35
N GLN A 237 2.85 -3.96 11.33
CA GLN A 237 3.30 -5.33 11.21
C GLN A 237 3.99 -5.51 9.87
N TRP A 238 4.92 -6.46 9.79
CA TRP A 238 5.56 -6.78 8.52
C TRP A 238 5.97 -8.25 8.44
N HIS A 239 6.15 -8.70 7.20
CA HIS A 239 6.79 -9.96 6.88
C HIS A 239 7.68 -9.78 5.66
N LEU A 240 8.93 -10.24 5.76
CA LEU A 240 9.88 -10.26 4.67
C LEU A 240 10.02 -11.69 4.16
N TYR A 241 9.72 -11.92 2.88
CA TYR A 241 9.97 -13.18 2.19
C TYR A 241 11.37 -13.11 1.56
N PRO A 242 12.41 -13.75 2.16
CA PRO A 242 13.80 -13.47 1.80
C PRO A 242 14.11 -13.71 0.32
N GLU A 243 13.55 -14.78 -0.26
CA GLU A 243 13.82 -15.19 -1.65
C GLU A 243 12.84 -14.60 -2.68
N ALA A 244 11.76 -13.94 -2.24
CA ALA A 244 10.77 -13.42 -3.15
C ALA A 244 11.25 -12.15 -3.88
N THR A 245 10.96 -12.08 -5.17
CA THR A 245 11.18 -10.89 -6.01
C THR A 245 9.94 -9.99 -6.04
N HIS A 246 10.01 -8.85 -6.73
CA HIS A 246 8.80 -8.07 -7.02
C HIS A 246 7.77 -8.90 -7.80
N GLY A 247 6.48 -8.65 -7.57
CA GLY A 247 5.38 -9.27 -8.33
C GLY A 247 5.35 -10.80 -8.27
N TRP A 248 5.63 -11.37 -7.08
CA TRP A 248 5.67 -12.82 -6.84
C TRP A 248 4.36 -13.57 -7.19
N ASP A 249 3.27 -12.84 -7.38
CA ASP A 249 1.91 -13.31 -7.65
C ASP A 249 1.50 -13.26 -9.12
N LYS A 250 2.39 -12.79 -10.00
CA LYS A 250 2.14 -12.66 -11.44
C LYS A 250 2.82 -13.80 -12.20
N PRO A 251 2.35 -14.16 -13.41
CA PRO A 251 3.16 -14.94 -14.34
C PRO A 251 4.53 -14.25 -14.49
N GLY A 252 5.61 -14.97 -14.20
CA GLY A 252 6.95 -14.38 -14.07
C GLY A 252 7.34 -13.51 -15.27
N LEU A 253 8.02 -12.40 -15.00
CA LEU A 253 8.50 -11.44 -16.00
C LEU A 253 10.03 -11.39 -15.91
N ALA A 254 10.70 -12.33 -16.58
CA ALA A 254 12.15 -12.50 -16.49
C ALA A 254 12.94 -11.22 -16.82
N THR A 255 12.48 -10.43 -17.80
CA THR A 255 13.11 -9.15 -18.18
C THR A 255 13.10 -8.09 -17.08
N LYS A 256 12.18 -8.22 -16.11
CA LYS A 256 12.11 -7.37 -14.91
C LYS A 256 12.63 -8.06 -13.65
N GLY A 257 13.12 -9.29 -13.77
CA GLY A 257 13.55 -10.11 -12.64
C GLY A 257 12.40 -10.61 -11.76
N TYR A 258 11.15 -10.59 -12.23
CA TYR A 258 10.03 -11.11 -11.43
C TYR A 258 9.94 -12.62 -11.61
N ALA A 259 9.96 -13.34 -10.49
CA ALA A 259 9.72 -14.77 -10.41
C ALA A 259 8.37 -15.02 -9.73
N TYR A 260 7.51 -15.80 -10.39
CA TYR A 260 6.29 -16.29 -9.76
C TYR A 260 6.64 -17.26 -8.64
N ASP A 261 6.03 -17.07 -7.47
CA ASP A 261 6.14 -17.97 -6.32
C ASP A 261 4.75 -18.27 -5.76
N ALA A 262 4.26 -19.47 -6.04
CA ALA A 262 2.95 -19.91 -5.61
C ALA A 262 2.83 -20.05 -4.08
N GLN A 263 3.92 -20.38 -3.39
CA GLN A 263 3.93 -20.54 -1.94
C GLN A 263 3.87 -19.17 -1.25
N VAL A 264 4.71 -18.23 -1.68
CA VAL A 264 4.69 -16.85 -1.20
C VAL A 264 3.34 -16.19 -1.50
N THR A 265 2.78 -16.43 -2.69
CA THR A 265 1.44 -15.91 -3.04
C THR A 265 0.38 -16.40 -2.06
N ARG A 266 0.32 -17.71 -1.79
CA ARG A 266 -0.66 -18.28 -0.83
C ARG A 266 -0.45 -17.76 0.59
N ASP A 267 0.80 -17.71 1.07
CA ASP A 267 1.11 -17.24 2.42
C ASP A 267 0.79 -15.75 2.59
N ALA A 268 1.14 -14.91 1.61
CA ALA A 268 0.81 -13.49 1.60
C ALA A 268 -0.70 -13.24 1.65
N THR A 269 -1.47 -13.97 0.85
CA THR A 269 -2.94 -13.89 0.89
C THR A 269 -3.50 -14.35 2.25
N ALA A 270 -2.98 -15.44 2.82
CA ALA A 270 -3.41 -15.93 4.13
C ALA A 270 -3.11 -14.93 5.25
N ARG A 271 -1.92 -14.32 5.26
CA ARG A 271 -1.54 -13.26 6.21
C ARG A 271 -2.43 -12.03 6.09
N MET A 272 -2.71 -11.60 4.86
CA MET A 272 -3.61 -10.47 4.59
C MET A 272 -5.01 -10.72 5.17
N LEU A 273 -5.61 -11.87 4.89
CA LEU A 273 -6.95 -12.23 5.40
C LEU A 273 -6.97 -12.36 6.92
N ALA A 274 -5.95 -13.01 7.51
CA ALA A 274 -5.83 -13.12 8.96
C ALA A 274 -5.64 -11.75 9.63
N PHE A 275 -4.86 -10.87 9.03
CA PHE A 275 -4.66 -9.50 9.51
C PHE A 275 -5.97 -8.70 9.48
N PHE A 276 -6.75 -8.78 8.41
CA PHE A 276 -8.08 -8.17 8.36
C PHE A 276 -9.01 -8.74 9.42
N ALA A 277 -9.07 -10.06 9.58
CA ALA A 277 -9.94 -10.70 10.57
C ALA A 277 -9.65 -10.27 12.02
N ALA A 278 -8.40 -9.90 12.31
CA ALA A 278 -7.93 -9.45 13.63
C ALA A 278 -8.21 -7.97 13.96
N HIS A 279 -8.59 -7.14 12.96
CA HIS A 279 -8.75 -5.68 13.14
C HIS A 279 -10.18 -5.23 12.80
N ARG A 280 -11.13 -5.59 13.67
CA ARG A 280 -12.55 -5.24 13.53
C ARG A 280 -12.90 -3.90 14.14
#